data_AF-A3VW91-F1
#
_entry.id   AF-A3VW91-F1
#
_cell.length_a   1.000
_cell.length_b   1.000
_cell.length_c   1.000
_cell.angle_alpha   90.00
_cell.angle_beta   90.00
_cell.angle_gamma   90.00
#
_symmetry.space_group_name_H-M   'P 1'
#
loop_
_entity.id
_entity.type
_entity.pdbx_description
1 polymer ?
#
loop_
_entity_poly.entity_id
_entity_poly.type
_entity_poly.pdbx_seq_one_letter_code
_entity_poly.pdbx_strand_id
1 'polypeptide(L)' 'MLVLHPQRPDWGTGQVQSNIGGRITVNFREEGKVVIDGNRVELIPLLDP' A
#
# COMPACT_ATOMS: atom_id res chain seq x y z
N MET A 1 -2.78 5.95 7.34
CA MET A 1 -3.51 4.71 6.99
C MET A 1 -2.50 3.62 6.69
N LEU A 2 -2.62 2.47 7.36
CA LEU A 2 -1.78 1.29 7.12
C LEU A 2 -2.48 0.33 6.16
N VAL A 3 -1.71 -0.35 5.32
CA VAL A 3 -2.21 -1.23 4.25
C VAL A 3 -1.32 -2.45 4.06
N LEU A 4 -1.88 -3.52 3.51
CA LEU A 4 -1.15 -4.66 2.95
C LEU A 4 -1.32 -4.71 1.43
N HIS A 5 -0.27 -5.17 0.74
CA HIS A 5 -0.35 -5.49 -0.68
C HIS A 5 -0.80 -6.96 -0.87
N PRO A 6 -1.95 -7.23 -1.50
CA PRO A 6 -2.53 -8.59 -1.51
C PRO A 6 -1.67 -9.63 -2.25
N GLN A 7 -0.87 -9.20 -3.23
CA GLN A 7 -0.02 -10.09 -4.05
C GLN A 7 1.46 -10.07 -3.62
N ARG A 8 1.80 -9.34 -2.55
CA ARG A 8 3.17 -9.15 -2.06
C ARG A 8 3.18 -9.16 -0.52
N PRO A 9 2.83 -10.29 0.11
CA PRO A 9 2.80 -10.40 1.56
C PRO A 9 4.20 -10.22 2.18
N ASP A 10 5.25 -10.51 1.43
CA ASP A 10 6.66 -10.36 1.80
C ASP A 10 7.11 -8.91 1.99
N TRP A 11 6.40 -7.93 1.42
CA TRP A 11 6.69 -6.50 1.59
C TRP A 11 6.33 -5.99 3.01
N GLY A 12 5.54 -6.76 3.75
CA GLY A 12 5.06 -6.41 5.07
C GLY A 12 4.03 -5.27 5.05
N THR A 13 3.80 -4.67 6.22
CA THR A 13 2.87 -3.54 6.35
C THR A 13 3.41 -2.29 5.67
N GLY A 14 2.54 -1.63 4.91
CA GLY A 14 2.82 -0.36 4.24
C GLY A 14 2.08 0.81 4.85
N GLN A 15 2.70 1.99 4.82
CA GLN A 15 2.07 3.26 5.15
C GLN A 15 1.78 4.04 3.87
N VAL A 16 0.51 4.39 3.64
CA VAL A 16 0.14 5.28 2.53
C VAL A 16 0.67 6.69 2.80
N GLN A 17 1.47 7.21 1.88
CA GLN A 17 2.04 8.56 1.91
C GLN A 17 1.26 9.56 1.05
N SER A 18 0.69 9.10 -0.07
CA SER A 18 -0.15 9.92 -0.94
C SER A 18 -1.11 9.05 -1.77
N ASN A 19 -2.23 9.64 -2.21
CA ASN A 19 -3.17 9.05 -3.16
C ASN A 19 -3.64 10.16 -4.11
N ILE A 20 -3.14 10.18 -5.34
CA ILE A 20 -3.42 11.24 -6.32
C ILE A 20 -3.60 10.62 -7.70
N GLY A 21 -4.73 10.92 -8.37
CA GLY A 21 -5.00 10.45 -9.73
C GLY A 21 -5.00 8.93 -9.88
N GLY A 22 -5.49 8.21 -8.85
CA GLY A 22 -5.51 6.74 -8.83
C GLY A 22 -4.15 6.10 -8.58
N ARG A 23 -3.07 6.88 -8.35
CA ARG A 23 -1.77 6.38 -7.94
C ARG A 23 -1.58 6.56 -6.44
N ILE A 24 -1.24 5.47 -5.75
CA ILE A 24 -1.07 5.43 -4.31
C ILE A 24 0.41 5.20 -4.01
N THR A 25 1.07 6.16 -3.37
CA THR A 25 2.44 5.97 -2.90
C THR A 25 2.41 5.37 -1.52
N VAL A 26 3.05 4.22 -1.35
CA VAL A 26 3.11 3.47 -0.09
C VAL A 26 4.58 3.21 0.26
N ASN A 27 4.95 3.41 1.51
CA ASN A 27 6.24 2.95 2.03
C ASN A 27 6.03 1.64 2.79
N PHE A 28 6.46 0.52 2.20
CA PHE A 28 6.40 -0.81 2.77
C PHE A 28 7.63 -1.09 3.62
N ARG A 29 7.45 -1.84 4.72
CA ARG A 29 8.50 -2.10 5.70
C ARG A 29 9.73 -2.79 5.10
N GLU A 30 9.52 -3.79 4.25
CA GLU A 30 10.60 -4.65 3.73
C GLU A 30 11.02 -4.29 2.30
N GLU A 31 10.16 -3.62 1.52
CA GLU A 31 10.43 -3.24 0.12
C GLU A 31 10.76 -1.74 -0.06
N GLY A 32 10.41 -0.91 0.92
CA GLY A 32 10.52 0.54 0.82
C GLY A 32 9.39 1.18 0.00
N LYS A 33 9.70 2.30 -0.67
CA LYS A 33 8.70 3.14 -1.33
C LYS A 33 8.28 2.60 -2.70
N VAL A 34 6.98 2.31 -2.85
CA VAL A 34 6.38 1.81 -4.08
C VAL A 34 5.17 2.67 -4.47
N VAL A 35 5.00 2.89 -5.77
CA VAL A 35 3.79 3.53 -6.32
C VAL A 35 2.89 2.45 -6.89
N ILE A 36 1.66 2.39 -6.40
CA ILE A 36 0.63 1.41 -6.77
C ILE A 36 -0.43 2.08 -7.66
N ASP A 37 -0.84 1.41 -8.73
CA ASP A 37 -2.01 1.80 -9.52
C ASP A 37 -3.28 1.24 -8.88
N GLY A 38 -4.05 2.10 -8.21
CA GLY A 38 -5.28 1.75 -7.50
C GLY A 38 -6.42 1.26 -8.41
N ASN A 39 -6.31 1.45 -9.73
CA ASN A 39 -7.27 0.88 -10.69
C ASN A 39 -7.00 -0.60 -10.99
N ARG A 40 -5.82 -1.10 -10.60
CA ARG A 40 -5.35 -2.47 -10.88
C ARG A 40 -5.16 -3.30 -9.62
N VAL A 41 -4.79 -2.64 -8.52
CA VAL A 41 -4.53 -3.30 -7.24
C VAL A 41 -5.32 -2.61 -6.14
N GLU A 42 -6.21 -3.36 -5.52
CA GLU A 42 -6.90 -2.94 -4.31
C GLU A 42 -6.05 -3.29 -3.08
N LEU A 43 -5.55 -2.27 -2.38
CA LEU A 43 -4.79 -2.45 -1.15
C LEU A 43 -5.74 -2.77 0.01
N ILE A 44 -5.32 -3.67 0.91
CA ILE A 44 -6.14 -4.08 2.06
C ILE A 44 -5.84 -3.11 3.21
N PRO A 45 -6.81 -2.30 3.67
CA PRO A 45 -6.60 -1.44 4.84
C PRO A 45 -6.47 -2.26 6.10
N LEU A 46 -5.48 -1.94 6.92
CA LEU A 46 -5.43 -2.40 8.30
C LEU A 46 -6.21 -1.38 9.14
N LEU A 47 -7.47 -1.70 9.43
CA LEU A 47 -8.29 -0.94 10.37
C LEU A 47 -7.86 -1.36 11.77
N ASP A 48 -7.36 -0.40 12.56
CA ASP A 48 -7.31 -0.58 14.00
C ASP A 48 -8.75 -0.48 14.55
N PRO A 49 -9.14 -1.34 15.52
CA PRO A 49 -10.51 -1.40 16.05
C PRO A 49 -10.97 -0.12 16.75
#